data_AF-A0A9D4JUN7-F1
#
_entry.id   AF-A0A9D4JUN7-F1
#
_cell.length_a   1.000
_cell.length_b   1.000
_cell.length_c   1.000
_cell.angle_alpha   90.00
_cell.angle_beta   90.00
_cell.angle_gamma   90.00
#
_symmetry.space_group_name_H-M   'P 1'
#
loop_
_entity.id
_entity.type
_entity.pdbx_description
1 polymer ?
#
loop_
_entity_poly.entity_id
_entity_poly.type
_entity_poly.pdbx_seq_one_letter_code
_entity_poly.pdbx_strand_id
1 'polypeptide(L)'
;MDTKLPKQLIFVHLQSKETLPVREIQSVKAVRKGIRDIPKAFEIFTTDQNYVFKAKGQQDIEPWVQCIHLAVAKAQTEAEQNIVENAVIPRPRPTVRDTKL
;
A
#
# COMPACT_ATOMS: atom_id res chain seq x y z
N MET A 1 -0.53 11.67 15.70
CA MET A 1 -1.81 11.38 15.02
C MET A 1 -1.56 10.20 14.10
N ASP A 2 -1.80 9.00 14.60
CA ASP A 2 -1.61 7.76 13.86
C ASP A 2 -2.73 7.60 12.85
N THR A 3 -2.57 8.21 11.67
CA THR A 3 -3.46 7.94 10.55
C THR A 3 -3.17 6.54 10.04
N LYS A 4 -3.98 5.59 10.52
CA LYS A 4 -3.98 4.20 10.03
C LYS A 4 -4.37 4.23 8.55
N LEU A 5 -3.43 3.88 7.67
CA LEU A 5 -3.67 3.80 6.23
C LEU A 5 -4.66 2.66 5.92
N PRO A 6 -5.44 2.78 4.84
CA PRO A 6 -6.37 1.73 4.45
C PRO A 6 -5.64 0.45 4.07
N LYS A 7 -6.15 -0.69 4.53
CA LYS A 7 -5.61 -2.04 4.19
C LYS A 7 -6.18 -2.62 2.89
N GLN A 8 -7.23 -2.00 2.37
CA GLN A 8 -7.93 -2.43 1.16
C GLN A 8 -8.45 -1.23 0.39
N LEU A 9 -8.43 -1.33 -0.93
CA LEU A 9 -9.15 -0.43 -1.83
C LEU A 9 -10.57 -0.98 -2.02
N ILE A 10 -11.55 -0.08 -2.13
CA ILE A 10 -12.94 -0.42 -2.39
C ILE A 10 -13.34 0.23 -3.69
N PHE A 11 -13.77 -0.58 -4.65
CA PHE A 11 -14.28 -0.13 -5.94
C PHE A 11 -15.79 -0.30 -5.96
N VAL A 12 -16.51 0.71 -6.44
CA VAL A 12 -17.96 0.67 -6.58
C VAL A 12 -18.29 0.93 -8.04
N HIS A 13 -18.89 -0.05 -8.72
CA HIS A 13 -19.30 0.06 -10.10
C HIS A 13 -20.75 -0.38 -10.25
N LEU A 14 -21.67 0.56 -10.51
CA LEU A 14 -23.11 0.46 -10.80
C LEU A 14 -23.95 -0.59 -10.01
N GLN A 15 -23.55 -1.85 -9.97
CA GLN A 15 -24.18 -2.97 -9.29
C GLN A 15 -23.22 -3.86 -8.47
N SER A 16 -21.90 -3.67 -8.54
CA SER A 16 -20.90 -4.41 -7.77
C SER A 16 -20.07 -3.51 -6.85
N LYS A 17 -19.73 -4.06 -5.69
CA LYS A 17 -18.71 -3.53 -4.79
C LYS A 17 -17.60 -4.57 -4.71
N GLU A 18 -16.40 -4.17 -5.09
CA GLU A 18 -15.23 -5.02 -5.08
C GLU A 18 -14.20 -4.48 -4.09
N THR A 19 -13.41 -5.38 -3.50
CA THR A 19 -12.37 -5.02 -2.55
C THR A 19 -11.05 -5.63 -2.98
N LEU A 20 -10.01 -4.81 -3.04
CA LEU A 20 -8.65 -5.23 -3.36
C LEU A 20 -7.72 -4.99 -2.16
N PRO A 21 -7.17 -6.04 -1.54
CA PRO A 21 -6.16 -5.90 -0.50
C PRO A 21 -4.94 -5.13 -1.04
N VAL A 22 -4.47 -4.13 -0.29
CA VAL A 22 -3.33 -3.29 -0.71
C VAL A 22 -2.06 -4.10 -0.91
N ARG A 23 -1.89 -5.18 -0.15
CA ARG A 23 -0.77 -6.13 -0.26
C ARG A 23 -0.70 -6.90 -1.58
N GLU A 24 -1.81 -6.99 -2.31
CA GLU A 24 -1.87 -7.69 -3.62
C GLU A 24 -1.50 -6.76 -4.78
N ILE A 25 -1.31 -5.47 -4.50
CA ILE A 25 -0.90 -4.47 -5.49
C ILE A 25 0.61 -4.58 -5.69
N GLN A 26 1.02 -4.90 -6.92
CA GLN A 26 2.42 -4.92 -7.33
C GLN A 26 2.91 -3.54 -7.73
N SER A 27 2.11 -2.78 -8.48
CA SER A 27 2.42 -1.40 -8.84
C SER A 27 1.18 -0.62 -9.26
N VAL A 28 1.29 0.71 -9.28
CA VAL A 28 0.25 1.60 -9.82
C VAL A 28 0.90 2.58 -10.78
N LYS A 29 0.27 2.83 -11.93
CA LYS A 29 0.80 3.77 -12.93
C LYS A 29 -0.28 4.69 -13.47
N ALA A 30 0.07 5.97 -13.60
CA ALA A 30 -0.72 6.91 -14.37
C ALA A 30 -0.63 6.57 -15.86
N VAL A 31 -1.78 6.46 -16.53
CA VAL A 31 -1.87 6.21 -17.98
C VAL A 31 -1.96 7.54 -18.71
N ARG A 32 -0.85 7.95 -19.32
CA ARG A 32 -0.77 9.15 -20.18
C ARG A 32 -0.99 8.74 -21.63
N LYS A 33 -1.95 9.39 -22.30
CA LYS A 33 -2.20 9.21 -23.75
C LYS A 33 -1.87 10.50 -24.49
N GLY A 34 -0.85 10.44 -25.34
CA GLY A 34 -0.40 11.57 -26.15
C GLY A 34 0.26 12.68 -25.33
N ILE A 35 0.14 13.91 -25.81
CA ILE A 35 0.81 15.12 -25.29
C ILE A 35 0.02 15.76 -24.13
N ARG A 36 -0.89 15.03 -23.47
CA ARG A 36 -1.72 15.61 -22.41
C ARG A 36 -0.92 15.72 -21.12
N ASP A 37 -0.92 16.93 -20.54
CA ASP A 37 -0.24 17.19 -19.27
C ASP A 37 -0.90 16.47 -18.09
N ILE A 38 -2.24 16.34 -18.13
CA ILE A 38 -3.03 15.72 -17.07
C ILE A 38 -3.40 14.27 -17.44
N PRO A 39 -2.91 13.25 -16.71
CA PRO A 39 -3.34 11.87 -16.90
C PRO A 39 -4.82 11.73 -16.52
N LYS A 40 -5.58 10.96 -17.32
CA LYS A 40 -7.03 10.76 -17.11
C LYS A 40 -7.39 9.36 -16.66
N ALA A 41 -6.40 8.50 -16.54
CA ALA A 41 -6.58 7.13 -16.12
C ALA A 41 -5.35 6.67 -15.35
N PHE A 42 -5.53 5.65 -14.53
CA PHE A 42 -4.44 4.93 -13.90
C PHE A 42 -4.75 3.43 -13.92
N GLU A 43 -3.69 2.64 -13.86
CA GLU A 43 -3.76 1.18 -13.84
C GLU A 43 -3.13 0.66 -12.55
N ILE A 44 -3.83 -0.26 -11.88
CA ILE A 44 -3.34 -1.02 -10.74
C ILE A 44 -2.98 -2.41 -11.25
N PHE A 45 -1.73 -2.80 -11.06
CA PHE A 45 -1.21 -4.09 -11.44
C PHE A 45 -1.24 -5.01 -10.21
N THR A 46 -1.90 -6.15 -10.32
CA THR A 46 -1.87 -7.23 -9.32
C THR A 46 -1.31 -8.50 -9.95
N THR A 47 -1.21 -9.57 -9.17
CA THR A 47 -0.74 -10.87 -9.67
C THR A 47 -1.71 -11.50 -10.67
N ASP A 48 -3.02 -11.39 -10.41
CA ASP A 48 -4.02 -12.13 -11.16
C ASP A 48 -4.62 -11.31 -12.31
N GLN A 49 -4.79 -9.99 -12.10
CA GLN A 49 -5.42 -9.10 -13.08
C GLN A 49 -5.06 -7.63 -12.88
N ASN A 50 -5.19 -6.85 -13.95
CA ASN A 50 -4.99 -5.40 -13.87
C ASN A 50 -6.32 -4.66 -13.86
N TYR A 51 -6.39 -3.59 -13.07
CA TYR A 51 -7.56 -2.74 -12.97
C TYR A 51 -7.27 -1.36 -13.56
N VAL A 52 -8.07 -0.91 -14.53
CA VAL A 52 -7.94 0.41 -15.14
C VAL A 52 -9.07 1.33 -14.68
N PHE A 53 -8.71 2.42 -14.02
CA PHE A 53 -9.64 3.44 -13.56
C PHE A 53 -9.53 4.69 -14.41
N LYS A 54 -10.68 5.28 -14.76
CA LYS A 54 -10.76 6.52 -15.53
C LYS A 54 -11.34 7.61 -14.66
N ALA A 55 -10.72 8.79 -14.69
CA ALA A 55 -11.25 9.98 -14.05
C ALA A 55 -12.62 10.33 -14.62
N LYS A 56 -13.52 10.78 -13.74
CA LYS A 56 -14.77 11.39 -14.19
C LYS A 56 -14.47 12.82 -14.67
N GLY A 57 -14.59 13.06 -15.98
CA GLY A 57 -14.43 14.39 -16.57
C GLY A 57 -12.97 14.83 -16.77
N GLN A 58 -12.59 15.94 -16.13
CA GLN A 58 -11.26 16.59 -16.24
C GLN A 58 -10.46 16.52 -14.93
N GLN A 59 -10.82 15.61 -14.01
CA GLN A 59 -10.09 15.47 -12.76
C GLN A 59 -8.70 14.86 -12.99
N ASP A 60 -7.71 15.40 -12.28
CA ASP A 60 -6.38 14.82 -12.20
C ASP A 60 -6.41 13.56 -11.32
N ILE A 61 -5.71 12.52 -11.78
CA ILE A 61 -5.59 11.23 -11.10
C ILE A 61 -4.30 11.10 -10.29
N GLU A 62 -3.35 12.02 -10.43
CA GLU A 62 -2.07 12.00 -9.69
C GLU A 62 -2.27 11.84 -8.18
N PRO A 63 -3.18 12.58 -7.51
CA PRO A 63 -3.39 12.41 -6.07
C PRO A 63 -3.82 10.99 -5.69
N TRP A 64 -4.65 10.35 -6.52
CA TRP A 64 -5.09 8.97 -6.30
C TRP A 64 -3.91 8.00 -6.39
N VAL A 65 -3.07 8.16 -7.41
CA VAL A 65 -1.87 7.34 -7.61
C VAL A 65 -0.89 7.51 -6.45
N GLN A 66 -0.67 8.75 -5.98
CA GLN A 66 0.21 9.02 -4.83
C GLN A 66 -0.31 8.39 -3.54
N CYS A 67 -1.61 8.51 -3.24
CA CYS A 67 -2.19 7.90 -2.05
C CYS A 67 -2.07 6.37 -2.07
N ILE A 68 -2.24 5.74 -3.23
CA ILE A 68 -2.09 4.29 -3.35
C ILE A 68 -0.62 3.88 -3.18
N HIS A 69 0.34 4.60 -3.77
CA HIS A 69 1.76 4.33 -3.54
C HIS A 69 2.14 4.38 -2.06
N LEU A 70 1.64 5.37 -1.32
CA LEU A 70 1.87 5.47 0.12
C LEU A 70 1.27 4.29 0.89
N ALA A 71 0.05 3.87 0.55
CA ALA A 71 -0.60 2.72 1.16
C ALA A 71 0.18 1.41 0.90
N VAL A 72 0.64 1.21 -0.34
CA VAL A 72 1.44 0.04 -0.75
C VAL A 72 2.77 0.00 -0.01
N ALA A 73 3.52 1.11 0.00
CA ALA A 73 4.80 1.20 0.67
C ALA A 73 4.67 0.87 2.17
N LYS A 74 3.64 1.40 2.84
CA LYS A 74 3.40 1.08 4.25
C LYS A 74 3.06 -0.39 4.47
N ALA A 75 2.22 -0.98 3.61
CA ALA A 75 1.85 -2.39 3.73
C ALA A 75 3.07 -3.32 3.59
N GLN A 76 4.04 -2.96 2.74
CA GLN A 76 5.30 -3.68 2.58
C GLN A 76 6.18 -3.57 3.83
N THR A 77 6.33 -2.36 4.39
CA THR A 77 7.08 -2.16 5.64
C THR A 77 6.44 -2.87 6.84
N GLU A 78 5.11 -2.88 6.95
CA GLU A 78 4.40 -3.61 8.02
C GLU A 78 4.61 -5.13 7.91
N ALA A 79 4.69 -5.67 6.69
CA ALA A 79 5.01 -7.08 6.47
C ALA A 79 6.44 -7.41 6.89
N GLU A 80 7.39 -6.52 6.59
CA GLU A 80 8.79 -6.67 6.98
C GLU A 80 8.97 -6.56 8.51
N GLN A 81 8.29 -5.63 9.17
CA GLN A 81 8.31 -5.49 10.64
C GLN A 81 7.76 -6.72 11.38
N ASN A 82 6.73 -7.39 10.84
CA ASN A 82 6.20 -8.62 11.41
C ASN A 82 7.18 -9.80 11.35
N ILE A 83 8.10 -9.81 10.38
CA ILE A 83 9.13 -10.86 10.30
C ILE A 83 10.17 -10.64 11.39
N VAL A 84 10.56 -9.39 11.64
CA VAL A 84 11.57 -9.07 12.66
C VAL A 84 11.04 -9.33 14.07
N GLU A 85 9.79 -8.95 14.39
CA GLU A 85 9.20 -9.18 15.72
C GLU A 85 9.03 -10.67 16.05
N ASN A 86 8.63 -11.50 15.09
CA ASN A 86 8.50 -12.95 15.30
C ASN A 86 9.85 -13.69 15.31
N ALA A 87 10.91 -13.08 14.76
CA ALA A 87 12.27 -13.63 14.78
C ALA A 87 13.11 -13.16 15.99
N VAL A 88 12.57 -12.31 16.88
CA VAL A 88 13.26 -11.96 18.14
C VAL A 88 13.22 -13.17 19.08
N ILE A 89 14.28 -13.97 19.02
CA ILE A 89 14.73 -14.83 20.11
C ILE A 89 14.67 -13.97 21.40
N PRO A 90 14.01 -14.41 22.49
CA PRO A 90 14.00 -13.64 23.72
C PRO A 90 15.45 -13.42 24.15
N ARG A 91 15.91 -12.17 24.12
CA ARG A 91 17.24 -11.81 24.63
C ARG A 91 17.34 -12.35 26.06
N PRO A 92 18.33 -13.19 26.40
CA PRO A 92 18.51 -13.61 27.78
C PRO A 92 18.69 -12.35 28.63
N ARG A 93 17.85 -12.23 29.67
CA ARG A 93 17.93 -11.15 30.64
C ARG A 93 19.36 -11.10 31.18
N PRO A 94 20.08 -9.96 31.12
CA PRO A 94 21.39 -9.87 31.72
C PRO A 94 21.24 -10.18 33.22
N THR A 95 21.79 -11.32 33.65
CA THR A 95 21.85 -11.68 35.05
C THR A 95 22.99 -10.88 35.64
N VAL A 96 22.66 -9.82 36.37
CA VAL A 96 23.64 -9.07 37.16
C VAL A 96 24.19 -10.04 38.20
N ARG A 97 25.43 -10.51 37.99
CA ARG A 97 26.16 -11.24 39.02
C ARG A 97 26.81 -10.18 39.91
N ASP A 98 26.17 -9.90 41.04
CA ASP A 98 26.80 -9.13 42.12
C ASP A 98 28.10 -9.83 42.52
N THR A 99 29.22 -9.26 42.10
CA THR A 99 30.53 -9.68 42.59
C THR A 99 30.80 -8.86 43.84
N LYS A 100 30.56 -9.46 45.02
CA LYS A 100 30.93 -8.89 46.31
C LYS A 100 32.44 -8.62 46.34
N LEU A 101 32.82 -7.39 46.64
CA LEU A 101 34.15 -7.03 47.14
C LEU A 101 34.24 -7.31 48.64
#